data_AF-A0A3L8DJK3-F1
#
_entry.id   AF-A0A3L8DJK3-F1
#
_cell.length_a   1.000
_cell.length_b   1.000
_cell.length_c   1.000
_cell.angle_alpha   90.00
_cell.angle_beta   90.00
_cell.angle_gamma   90.00
#
_symmetry.space_group_name_H-M   'P 1'
#
loop_
_entity.id
_entity.type
_entity.pdbx_description
1 polymer ?
#
loop_
_entity_poly.entity_id
_entity_poly.type
_entity_poly.pdbx_seq_one_letter_code
_entity_poly.pdbx_strand_id
1 'polypeptide(L)'
;MNNSNSSEQKDFKWAVKLNRISLEFVGLWPELKQNFREKLLCNLRTFFAVIIVTIGALVPSIHSLIRIHSNIVLTIDNLQFTLPILSVVIKLIIFWWKKETLIPIVDMIAKDWLKPKSVRERNTMVIWALRARIIIICSYVSMAVAYIIFITMPIFGKSMRLITNITDPGRPMLLQSYYIYDVTKRPQFELTFISQAFSTFVAVLPYTGIDNFLGLLTFHICGQLVILKNRFIHLHDYKDFHEILKDCVTYHIRLLRAIDVIENVYNMILLVLFLYFGILFAFYGFLLISLFQDKEDDVSMTRLLYLIVIIMVLFAHMCLYCAVGEMLMAQCNEIHFATYNHEWYFLDSKEAKNLIPFMIRASQPIHFTAGKVFPMTMATFCNLIKTSAGYISVLFTGN
;
A
#
# COMPACT_ATOMS: atom_id res chain seq x y z
N MET A 1 26.80 26.74 14.33
CA MET A 1 26.26 25.42 14.71
C MET A 1 24.72 25.34 14.83
N ASN A 2 23.95 26.45 14.82
CA ASN A 2 22.48 26.38 14.89
C ASN A 2 21.75 26.10 13.54
N ASN A 3 22.43 26.25 12.39
CA ASN A 3 21.79 26.03 11.09
C ASN A 3 21.67 24.55 10.66
N SER A 4 22.59 23.66 11.08
CA SER A 4 22.59 22.24 10.69
C SER A 4 21.41 21.47 11.29
N ASN A 5 21.15 21.63 12.59
CA ASN A 5 20.00 21.02 13.26
C ASN A 5 18.67 21.47 12.63
N SER A 6 18.60 22.72 12.14
CA SER A 6 17.41 23.22 11.44
C SER A 6 17.21 22.56 10.07
N SER A 7 18.30 22.24 9.35
CA SER A 7 18.24 21.63 8.03
C SER A 7 17.88 20.15 8.10
N GLU A 8 18.49 19.39 9.02
CA GLU A 8 18.22 17.97 9.19
C GLU A 8 16.78 17.71 9.65
N GLN A 9 16.26 18.57 10.52
CA GLN A 9 14.86 18.49 10.94
C GLN A 9 13.89 18.89 9.83
N LYS A 10 14.27 19.81 8.93
CA LYS A 10 13.51 20.12 7.71
C LYS A 10 13.49 18.91 6.77
N ASP A 11 14.61 18.22 6.59
CA ASP A 11 14.72 17.04 5.72
C ASP A 11 13.84 15.88 6.24
N PHE A 12 13.85 15.60 7.55
CA PHE A 12 12.96 14.61 8.15
C PHE A 12 11.48 14.97 7.94
N LYS A 13 11.10 16.20 8.30
CA LYS A 13 9.71 16.67 8.11
C LYS A 13 9.31 16.58 6.65
N TRP A 14 10.20 16.94 5.72
CA TRP A 14 9.98 16.82 4.30
C TRP A 14 9.78 15.36 3.88
N ALA A 15 10.60 14.42 4.33
CA ALA A 15 10.49 13.01 3.93
C ALA A 15 9.12 12.40 4.32
N VAL A 16 8.61 12.71 5.53
CA VAL A 16 7.38 12.08 6.06
C VAL A 16 6.09 12.88 5.82
N LYS A 17 6.18 14.16 5.40
CA LYS A 17 5.05 15.12 5.39
C LYS A 17 3.77 14.59 4.74
N LEU A 18 3.87 13.99 3.56
CA LEU A 18 2.70 13.59 2.77
C LEU A 18 1.90 12.48 3.48
N ASN A 19 2.59 11.42 3.90
CA ASN A 19 1.97 10.34 4.67
C ASN A 19 1.46 10.80 6.04
N ARG A 20 2.21 11.71 6.69
CA ARG A 20 1.82 12.28 7.97
C ARG A 20 0.47 12.98 7.87
N ILE A 21 0.27 13.85 6.88
CA ILE A 21 -1.00 14.58 6.70
C ILE A 21 -2.18 13.60 6.52
N SER A 22 -2.06 12.59 5.65
CA SER A 22 -3.17 11.67 5.41
C SER A 22 -3.49 10.77 6.61
N LEU A 23 -2.46 10.25 7.29
CA LEU A 23 -2.66 9.35 8.41
C LEU A 23 -3.07 10.10 9.68
N GLU A 24 -2.59 11.33 9.88
CA GLU A 24 -3.07 12.21 10.96
C GLU A 24 -4.54 12.56 10.75
N PHE A 25 -4.99 12.74 9.51
CA PHE A 25 -6.40 13.03 9.22
C PHE A 25 -7.35 11.96 9.78
N VAL A 26 -6.94 10.69 9.73
CA VAL A 26 -7.73 9.53 10.19
C VAL A 26 -7.38 9.12 11.63
N GLY A 27 -6.36 9.74 12.25
CA GLY A 27 -5.89 9.39 13.60
C GLY A 27 -4.97 8.15 13.66
N LEU A 28 -4.41 7.75 12.52
CA LEU A 28 -3.56 6.56 12.36
C LEU A 28 -2.05 6.84 12.41
N TRP A 29 -1.63 8.10 12.29
CA TRP A 29 -0.21 8.42 12.32
C TRP A 29 0.43 8.00 13.66
N PRO A 30 1.51 7.20 13.64
CA PRO A 30 2.20 6.78 14.85
C PRO A 30 3.08 7.91 15.37
N GLU A 31 2.53 8.70 16.29
CA GLU A 31 3.24 9.82 16.91
C GLU A 31 4.18 9.34 18.03
N LEU A 32 5.36 9.97 18.14
CA LEU A 32 6.41 9.61 19.09
C LEU A 32 6.07 9.94 20.55
N LYS A 33 5.31 11.02 20.76
CA LYS A 33 4.90 11.50 22.07
C LYS A 33 3.46 11.95 21.97
N GLN A 34 2.57 11.32 22.73
CA GLN A 34 1.17 11.72 22.82
C GLN A 34 0.75 11.81 24.27
N ASN A 35 0.05 12.88 24.60
CA ASN A 35 -0.68 12.97 25.85
C ASN A 35 -1.94 12.08 25.78
N PHE A 36 -2.49 11.69 26.93
CA PHE A 36 -3.69 10.85 27.00
C PHE A 36 -4.85 11.41 26.15
N ARG A 37 -5.08 12.73 26.20
CA ARG A 37 -6.13 13.41 25.42
C ARG A 37 -5.90 13.31 23.92
N GLU A 38 -4.66 13.45 23.45
CA GLU A 38 -4.31 13.37 22.02
C GLU A 38 -4.51 11.94 21.51
N LYS A 39 -4.03 10.95 22.27
CA LYS A 39 -4.24 9.53 21.95
C LYS A 39 -5.72 9.17 21.89
N LEU A 40 -6.52 9.66 22.84
CA LEU A 40 -7.97 9.50 22.83
C LEU A 40 -8.61 10.12 21.58
N LEU A 41 -8.26 11.36 21.23
CA LEU A 41 -8.78 12.03 20.03
C LEU A 41 -8.39 11.29 18.74
N CYS A 42 -7.16 10.81 18.62
CA CYS A 42 -6.73 9.99 17.48
C CYS A 42 -7.56 8.70 17.36
N ASN A 43 -7.77 7.99 18.48
CA ASN A 43 -8.55 6.76 18.49
C ASN A 43 -10.03 7.02 18.18
N LEU A 44 -10.62 8.11 18.68
CA LEU A 44 -11.98 8.52 18.33
C LEU A 44 -12.11 8.83 16.84
N ARG A 45 -11.16 9.56 16.25
CA ARG A 45 -11.15 9.83 14.80
C ARG A 45 -11.12 8.54 13.98
N THR A 46 -10.27 7.58 14.34
CA THR A 46 -10.21 6.28 13.66
C THR A 46 -11.51 5.49 13.84
N PHE A 47 -12.07 5.49 15.05
CA PHE A 47 -13.35 4.83 15.35
C PHE A 47 -14.50 5.40 14.51
N PHE A 48 -14.63 6.73 14.45
CA PHE A 48 -15.62 7.38 13.60
C PHE A 48 -15.37 7.11 12.12
N ALA A 49 -14.12 7.10 11.65
CA ALA A 49 -13.82 6.76 10.26
C ALA A 49 -14.27 5.32 9.92
N VAL A 50 -14.02 4.34 10.78
CA VAL A 50 -14.50 2.96 10.59
C VAL A 50 -16.03 2.92 10.52
N ILE A 51 -16.72 3.61 11.42
CA ILE A 51 -18.19 3.67 11.44
C ILE A 51 -18.74 4.32 10.16
N ILE A 52 -18.20 5.49 9.78
CA ILE A 52 -18.65 6.25 8.61
C ILE A 52 -18.51 5.44 7.32
N VAL A 53 -17.38 4.73 7.16
CA VAL A 53 -17.13 3.88 5.99
C VAL A 53 -18.02 2.64 6.02
N THR A 54 -18.17 2.01 7.19
CA THR A 54 -18.97 0.78 7.32
C THR A 54 -20.45 1.04 7.09
N ILE A 55 -21.04 2.00 7.80
CA ILE A 55 -22.48 2.29 7.71
C ILE A 55 -22.81 3.05 6.43
N GLY A 56 -22.00 4.03 6.04
CA GLY A 56 -22.32 4.91 4.92
C GLY A 56 -21.99 4.33 3.54
N ALA A 57 -21.12 3.32 3.46
CA ALA A 57 -20.73 2.71 2.18
C ALA A 57 -20.83 1.17 2.20
N LEU A 58 -20.19 0.48 3.15
CA LEU A 58 -20.08 -0.99 3.11
C LEU A 58 -21.44 -1.70 3.26
N VAL A 59 -22.24 -1.35 4.27
CA VAL A 59 -23.53 -2.00 4.55
C VAL A 59 -24.52 -1.83 3.38
N PRO A 60 -24.74 -0.61 2.83
CA PRO A 60 -25.60 -0.43 1.65
C PRO A 60 -25.12 -1.20 0.42
N SER A 61 -23.79 -1.31 0.22
CA SER A 61 -23.22 -2.06 -0.90
C SER A 61 -23.39 -3.57 -0.74
N ILE A 62 -23.18 -4.13 0.46
CA ILE A 62 -23.46 -5.55 0.74
C ILE A 62 -24.96 -5.85 0.61
N HIS A 63 -25.83 -4.96 1.09
CA HIS A 63 -27.27 -5.15 0.93
C HIS A 63 -27.67 -5.15 -0.56
N SER A 64 -27.09 -4.24 -1.35
CA SER A 64 -27.27 -4.27 -2.80
C SER A 64 -26.82 -5.59 -3.42
N LEU A 65 -25.65 -6.11 -3.01
CA LEU A 65 -25.11 -7.38 -3.49
C LEU A 65 -26.08 -8.55 -3.25
N ILE A 66 -26.69 -8.62 -2.06
CA ILE A 66 -27.70 -9.63 -1.71
C ILE A 66 -28.95 -9.52 -2.60
N ARG A 67 -29.28 -8.33 -3.10
CA ARG A 67 -30.49 -8.14 -3.95
C ARG A 67 -30.24 -8.48 -5.41
N ILE A 68 -29.01 -8.31 -5.89
CA ILE A 68 -28.64 -8.48 -7.30
C ILE A 68 -27.86 -9.78 -7.58
N HIS A 69 -27.66 -10.63 -6.56
CA HIS A 69 -26.79 -11.82 -6.64
C HIS A 69 -27.16 -12.78 -7.79
N SER A 70 -28.42 -12.77 -8.24
CA SER A 70 -28.90 -13.65 -9.32
C SER A 70 -28.36 -13.27 -10.70
N ASN A 71 -27.82 -12.05 -10.86
CA ASN A 71 -27.19 -11.61 -12.10
C ASN A 71 -25.69 -11.45 -11.88
N ILE A 72 -24.90 -12.33 -12.52
CA ILE A 72 -23.45 -12.37 -12.35
C ILE A 72 -22.76 -11.06 -12.79
N VAL A 73 -23.23 -10.43 -13.87
CA VAL A 73 -22.65 -9.18 -14.38
C VAL A 73 -22.88 -8.04 -13.39
N LEU A 74 -24.07 -7.92 -12.83
CA LEU A 74 -24.40 -6.92 -11.80
C LEU A 74 -23.67 -7.20 -10.47
N THR A 75 -23.50 -8.49 -10.14
CA THR A 75 -22.76 -8.92 -8.96
C THR A 75 -21.30 -8.51 -9.06
N ILE A 76 -20.67 -8.71 -10.22
CA ILE A 76 -19.30 -8.30 -10.47
C ILE A 76 -19.16 -6.76 -10.41
N ASP A 77 -20.07 -6.04 -11.06
CA ASP A 77 -20.11 -4.56 -11.04
C ASP A 77 -20.22 -3.99 -9.63
N ASN A 78 -20.97 -4.65 -8.73
CA ASN A 78 -21.04 -4.28 -7.32
C ASN A 78 -19.75 -4.61 -6.57
N LEU A 79 -19.23 -5.84 -6.75
CA LEU A 79 -18.03 -6.31 -6.07
C LEU A 79 -16.80 -5.45 -6.39
N GLN A 80 -16.76 -4.83 -7.56
CA GLN A 80 -15.76 -3.82 -7.91
C GLN A 80 -15.63 -2.72 -6.85
N PHE A 81 -16.73 -2.27 -6.24
CA PHE A 81 -16.71 -1.19 -5.22
C PHE A 81 -16.76 -1.76 -3.79
N THR A 82 -17.51 -2.84 -3.58
CA THR A 82 -17.67 -3.46 -2.27
C THR A 82 -16.36 -4.04 -1.75
N LEU A 83 -15.55 -4.70 -2.60
CA LEU A 83 -14.29 -5.31 -2.18
C LEU A 83 -13.22 -4.27 -1.76
N PRO A 84 -12.99 -3.15 -2.49
CA PRO A 84 -12.13 -2.08 -2.01
C PRO A 84 -12.59 -1.50 -0.67
N ILE A 85 -13.89 -1.24 -0.50
CA ILE A 85 -14.43 -0.69 0.76
C ILE A 85 -14.20 -1.67 1.91
N LEU A 86 -14.46 -2.97 1.68
CA LEU A 86 -14.18 -4.02 2.65
C LEU A 86 -12.68 -4.07 3.01
N SER A 87 -11.80 -3.99 2.00
CA SER A 87 -10.35 -3.92 2.19
C SER A 87 -9.96 -2.71 3.06
N VAL A 88 -10.55 -1.53 2.84
CA VAL A 88 -10.31 -0.34 3.68
C VAL A 88 -10.71 -0.59 5.13
N VAL A 89 -11.90 -1.14 5.38
CA VAL A 89 -12.37 -1.41 6.75
C VAL A 89 -11.42 -2.38 7.46
N ILE A 90 -11.02 -3.46 6.79
CA ILE A 90 -10.07 -4.43 7.34
C ILE A 90 -8.69 -3.78 7.60
N LYS A 91 -8.17 -3.01 6.64
CA LYS A 91 -6.91 -2.25 6.79
C LYS A 91 -6.95 -1.30 7.98
N LEU A 92 -8.04 -0.53 8.12
CA LEU A 92 -8.23 0.39 9.23
C LEU A 92 -8.15 -0.33 10.57
N ILE A 93 -8.86 -1.45 10.72
CA ILE A 93 -8.89 -2.22 11.97
C ILE A 93 -7.49 -2.80 12.27
N ILE A 94 -6.87 -3.48 11.31
CA ILE A 94 -5.55 -4.10 11.49
C ILE A 94 -4.50 -3.04 11.81
N PHE A 95 -4.45 -1.98 11.01
CA PHE A 95 -3.46 -0.92 11.19
C PHE A 95 -3.69 -0.15 12.50
N TRP A 96 -4.95 0.10 12.89
CA TRP A 96 -5.25 0.75 14.17
C TRP A 96 -4.74 -0.06 15.36
N TRP A 97 -4.91 -1.38 15.34
CA TRP A 97 -4.39 -2.25 16.40
C TRP A 97 -2.85 -2.31 16.40
N LYS A 98 -2.23 -2.27 15.22
CA LYS A 98 -0.78 -2.46 15.06
C LYS A 98 0.03 -1.15 14.99
N LYS A 99 -0.59 0.03 14.99
CA LYS A 99 0.13 1.31 14.78
C LYS A 99 1.19 1.59 15.84
N GLU A 100 0.97 1.16 17.08
CA GLU A 100 1.91 1.38 18.20
C GLU A 100 3.26 0.68 17.96
N THR A 101 3.22 -0.50 17.31
CA THR A 101 4.43 -1.24 16.92
C THR A 101 5.28 -0.50 15.89
N LEU A 102 4.73 0.48 15.15
CA LEU A 102 5.46 1.27 14.16
C LEU A 102 6.11 2.53 14.77
N ILE A 103 5.79 2.90 16.01
CA ILE A 103 6.40 4.08 16.67
C ILE A 103 7.94 3.96 16.72
N PRO A 104 8.55 2.84 17.14
CA PRO A 104 10.00 2.70 17.16
C PRO A 104 10.65 2.82 15.77
N ILE A 105 9.91 2.47 14.71
CA ILE A 105 10.41 2.57 13.33
C ILE A 105 10.40 4.03 12.86
N VAL A 106 9.34 4.79 13.17
CA VAL A 106 9.32 6.23 12.90
C VAL A 106 10.37 6.97 13.73
N ASP A 107 10.61 6.56 14.97
CA ASP A 107 11.70 7.09 15.80
C ASP A 107 13.06 6.79 15.18
N MET A 108 13.28 5.57 14.69
CA MET A 108 14.49 5.19 13.97
C MET A 108 14.71 6.08 12.76
N ILE A 109 13.67 6.32 11.94
CA ILE A 109 13.74 7.21 10.77
C ILE A 109 14.12 8.63 11.21
N ALA A 110 13.45 9.16 12.24
CA ALA A 110 13.73 10.49 12.76
C ALA A 110 15.19 10.62 13.22
N LYS A 111 15.69 9.65 13.99
CA LYS A 111 17.08 9.59 14.46
C LYS A 111 18.06 9.46 13.29
N ASP A 112 17.75 8.65 12.29
CA ASP A 112 18.59 8.51 11.10
C ASP A 112 18.70 9.83 10.34
N TRP A 113 17.62 10.61 10.24
CA TRP A 113 17.65 11.93 9.60
C TRP A 113 18.43 12.97 10.38
N LEU A 114 18.33 12.96 11.72
CA LEU A 114 18.97 13.91 12.63
C LEU A 114 20.43 13.56 12.99
N LYS A 115 20.87 12.33 12.71
CA LYS A 115 22.26 11.92 12.98
C LYS A 115 23.23 12.67 12.05
N PRO A 116 24.36 13.21 12.56
CA PRO A 116 25.42 13.73 11.72
C PRO A 116 25.92 12.68 10.74
N LYS A 117 26.05 13.05 9.47
CA LYS A 117 26.36 12.11 8.38
C LYS A 117 27.17 12.77 7.28
N SER A 118 27.88 11.96 6.51
CA SER A 118 28.64 12.45 5.34
C SER A 118 27.71 12.98 4.24
N VAL A 119 28.24 13.82 3.35
CA VAL A 119 27.50 14.33 2.18
C VAL A 119 26.98 13.18 1.31
N ARG A 120 27.77 12.11 1.15
CA ARG A 120 27.39 10.92 0.38
C ARG A 120 26.22 10.17 1.02
N GLU A 121 26.24 9.97 2.34
CA GLU A 121 25.14 9.33 3.08
C GLU A 121 23.87 10.18 3.02
N ARG A 122 23.98 11.50 3.21
CA ARG A 122 22.84 12.42 3.09
C ARG A 122 22.23 12.37 1.69
N ASN A 123 23.04 12.45 0.63
CA ASN A 123 22.56 12.38 -0.75
C ASN A 123 21.84 11.06 -1.03
N THR A 124 22.37 9.95 -0.51
CA THR A 124 21.73 8.64 -0.63
C THR A 124 20.33 8.65 0.01
N MET A 125 20.20 9.14 1.25
CA MET A 125 18.90 9.24 1.92
C MET A 125 17.91 10.12 1.14
N VAL A 126 18.36 11.26 0.63
CA VAL A 126 17.52 12.20 -0.15
C VAL A 126 17.04 11.57 -1.45
N ILE A 127 17.89 10.85 -2.19
CA ILE A 127 17.50 10.19 -3.45
C ILE A 127 16.43 9.12 -3.19
N TRP A 128 16.61 8.29 -2.16
CA TRP A 128 15.63 7.25 -1.82
C TRP A 128 14.31 7.84 -1.32
N ALA A 129 14.37 8.90 -0.50
CA ALA A 129 13.18 9.63 -0.06
C ALA A 129 12.47 10.33 -1.23
N LEU A 130 13.20 10.87 -2.21
CA LEU A 130 12.64 11.48 -3.41
C LEU A 130 11.90 10.44 -4.26
N ARG A 131 12.48 9.26 -4.49
CA ARG A 131 11.81 8.16 -5.19
C ARG A 131 10.50 7.77 -4.52
N ALA A 132 10.52 7.58 -3.20
CA ALA A 132 9.31 7.33 -2.42
C ALA A 132 8.29 8.45 -2.59
N ARG A 133 8.72 9.72 -2.47
CA ARG A 133 7.82 10.87 -2.61
C ARG A 133 7.21 10.99 -4.00
N ILE A 134 7.93 10.69 -5.08
CA ILE A 134 7.37 10.71 -6.44
C ILE A 134 6.23 9.68 -6.53
N ILE A 135 6.45 8.45 -6.06
CA ILE A 135 5.41 7.41 -6.04
C ILE A 135 4.20 7.85 -5.21
N ILE A 136 4.44 8.42 -4.03
CA ILE A 136 3.40 8.93 -3.13
C ILE A 136 2.61 10.09 -3.76
N ILE A 137 3.28 11.03 -4.44
CA ILE A 137 2.60 12.14 -5.13
C ILE A 137 1.75 11.59 -6.27
N CYS A 138 2.31 10.70 -7.10
CA CYS A 138 1.60 10.07 -8.19
C CYS A 138 0.36 9.31 -7.70
N SER A 139 0.46 8.58 -6.58
CA SER A 139 -0.68 7.84 -6.02
C SER A 139 -1.77 8.74 -5.43
N TYR A 140 -1.43 9.83 -4.76
CA TYR A 140 -2.44 10.79 -4.30
C TYR A 140 -3.09 11.57 -5.45
N VAL A 141 -2.31 11.97 -6.47
CA VAL A 141 -2.85 12.67 -7.64
C VAL A 141 -3.77 11.75 -8.44
N SER A 142 -3.35 10.51 -8.71
CA SER A 142 -4.19 9.55 -9.44
C SER A 142 -5.50 9.25 -8.70
N MET A 143 -5.43 9.08 -7.38
CA MET A 143 -6.60 8.84 -6.54
C MET A 143 -7.52 10.08 -6.47
N ALA A 144 -6.97 11.28 -6.39
CA ALA A 144 -7.76 12.52 -6.40
C ALA A 144 -8.50 12.68 -7.75
N VAL A 145 -7.82 12.45 -8.87
CA VAL A 145 -8.44 12.49 -10.20
C VAL A 145 -9.54 11.43 -10.32
N ALA A 146 -9.27 10.19 -9.92
CA ALA A 146 -10.25 9.11 -9.94
C ALA A 146 -11.49 9.44 -9.09
N TYR A 147 -11.29 10.01 -7.90
CA TYR A 147 -12.37 10.41 -7.01
C TYR A 147 -13.21 11.57 -7.55
N ILE A 148 -12.57 12.57 -8.18
CA ILE A 148 -13.26 13.68 -8.85
C ILE A 148 -14.14 13.14 -10.00
N ILE A 149 -13.59 12.26 -10.85
CA ILE A 149 -14.35 11.63 -11.95
C ILE A 149 -15.53 10.82 -11.39
N PHE A 150 -15.29 10.05 -10.32
CA PHE A 150 -16.30 9.22 -9.66
C PHE A 150 -17.48 10.03 -9.12
N ILE A 151 -17.23 11.22 -8.54
CA ILE A 151 -18.32 12.11 -8.07
C ILE A 151 -19.02 12.82 -9.21
N THR A 152 -18.25 13.36 -10.16
CA THR A 152 -18.80 14.28 -11.17
C THR A 152 -19.65 13.56 -12.20
N MET A 153 -19.30 12.33 -12.60
CA MET A 153 -20.04 11.59 -13.64
C MET A 153 -21.53 11.42 -13.31
N PRO A 154 -21.93 10.92 -12.12
CA PRO A 154 -23.35 10.81 -11.76
C PRO A 154 -24.11 12.14 -11.69
N ILE A 155 -23.43 13.24 -11.34
CA ILE A 155 -24.04 14.59 -11.30
C ILE A 155 -24.49 15.01 -12.71
N PHE A 156 -23.75 14.61 -13.75
CA PHE A 156 -24.10 14.84 -15.15
C PHE A 156 -25.00 13.74 -15.74
N GLY A 157 -25.56 12.85 -14.91
CA GLY A 157 -26.43 11.76 -15.35
C GLY A 157 -25.69 10.63 -16.07
N LYS A 158 -24.34 10.60 -16.02
CA LYS A 158 -23.52 9.53 -16.57
C LYS A 158 -23.10 8.57 -15.46
N SER A 159 -22.91 7.30 -15.78
CA SER A 159 -22.45 6.29 -14.83
C SER A 159 -21.28 5.52 -15.41
N MET A 160 -20.26 5.25 -14.58
CA MET A 160 -19.17 4.33 -14.93
C MET A 160 -19.53 2.85 -14.67
N ARG A 161 -20.66 2.63 -14.00
CA ARG A 161 -21.18 1.32 -13.61
C ARG A 161 -22.49 1.01 -14.33
N LEU A 162 -22.92 -0.25 -14.31
CA LEU A 162 -24.21 -0.65 -14.86
C LEU A 162 -25.34 -0.07 -14.00
N ILE A 163 -26.22 0.71 -14.64
CA ILE A 163 -27.39 1.30 -13.98
C ILE A 163 -28.52 0.27 -14.03
N THR A 164 -29.21 0.06 -12.92
CA THR A 164 -30.40 -0.79 -12.85
C THR A 164 -31.52 -0.12 -12.07
N ASN A 165 -32.77 -0.44 -12.39
CA ASN A 165 -33.92 0.05 -11.64
C ASN A 165 -33.96 -0.46 -10.18
N ILE A 166 -33.18 -1.50 -9.84
CA ILE A 166 -33.11 -2.07 -8.50
C ILE A 166 -32.24 -1.20 -7.58
N THR A 167 -31.11 -0.74 -8.10
CA THR A 167 -30.12 0.03 -7.32
C THR A 167 -30.26 1.53 -7.51
N ASP A 168 -30.85 1.94 -8.65
CA ASP A 168 -30.97 3.34 -9.08
C ASP A 168 -32.35 3.60 -9.68
N PRO A 169 -33.42 3.58 -8.86
CA PRO A 169 -34.73 3.97 -9.34
C PRO A 169 -34.73 5.48 -9.65
N GLY A 170 -34.39 5.85 -10.88
CA GLY A 170 -34.42 7.22 -11.38
C GLY A 170 -33.05 7.81 -11.76
N ARG A 171 -32.27 8.24 -10.77
CA ARG A 171 -30.99 8.94 -10.99
C ARG A 171 -29.80 8.10 -10.51
N PRO A 172 -28.64 8.17 -11.19
CA PRO A 172 -27.48 7.36 -10.81
C PRO A 172 -26.90 7.80 -9.46
N MET A 173 -26.73 6.85 -8.54
CA MET A 173 -25.97 6.96 -7.30
C MET A 173 -24.46 6.77 -7.53
N LEU A 174 -23.64 7.22 -6.57
CA LEU A 174 -22.19 7.03 -6.59
C LEU A 174 -21.84 5.55 -6.50
N LEU A 175 -22.35 4.88 -5.48
CA LEU A 175 -22.14 3.45 -5.26
C LEU A 175 -23.37 2.65 -5.71
N GLN A 176 -23.14 1.43 -6.17
CA GLN A 176 -24.23 0.47 -6.33
C GLN A 176 -24.67 0.01 -4.93
N SER A 177 -25.76 0.58 -4.45
CA SER A 177 -26.19 0.50 -3.04
C SER A 177 -27.70 0.36 -2.95
N TYR A 178 -28.18 -0.29 -1.89
CA TYR A 178 -29.61 -0.39 -1.61
C TYR A 178 -29.92 0.11 -0.20
N TYR A 179 -30.96 0.96 -0.09
CA TYR A 179 -31.43 1.54 1.16
C TYR A 179 -32.86 1.08 1.48
N ILE A 180 -33.20 0.99 2.76
CA ILE A 180 -34.51 0.54 3.24
C ILE A 180 -35.59 1.63 3.04
N TYR A 181 -35.16 2.88 2.87
CA TYR A 181 -36.02 4.03 2.60
C TYR A 181 -36.00 4.40 1.11
N ASP A 182 -37.02 5.13 0.68
CA ASP A 182 -37.17 5.61 -0.69
C ASP A 182 -36.18 6.74 -1.00
N VAL A 183 -35.12 6.41 -1.74
CA VAL A 183 -34.06 7.33 -2.18
C VAL A 183 -34.47 8.22 -3.35
N THR A 184 -35.63 8.01 -3.98
CA THR A 184 -36.06 8.77 -5.17
C THR A 184 -36.65 10.13 -4.82
N LYS A 185 -37.11 10.28 -3.57
CA LYS A 185 -37.76 11.48 -3.07
C LYS A 185 -36.75 12.57 -2.72
N ARG A 186 -37.19 13.82 -2.82
CA ARG A 186 -36.46 14.98 -2.31
C ARG A 186 -36.85 15.25 -0.85
N PRO A 187 -35.89 15.53 0.05
CA PRO A 187 -34.45 15.69 -0.17
C PRO A 187 -33.61 14.41 0.05
N GLN A 188 -34.24 13.23 0.15
CA GLN A 188 -33.57 11.98 0.50
C GLN A 188 -32.45 11.63 -0.48
N PHE A 189 -32.70 11.76 -1.79
CA PHE A 189 -31.70 11.52 -2.83
C PHE A 189 -30.41 12.32 -2.59
N GLU A 190 -30.56 13.64 -2.42
CA GLU A 190 -29.44 14.56 -2.27
C GLU A 190 -28.64 14.28 -0.99
N LEU A 191 -29.34 13.96 0.11
CA LEU A 191 -28.70 13.60 1.38
C LEU A 191 -27.93 12.28 1.29
N THR A 192 -28.51 11.25 0.65
CA THR A 192 -27.85 9.95 0.45
C THR A 192 -26.62 10.11 -0.43
N PHE A 193 -26.72 10.89 -1.52
CA PHE A 193 -25.59 11.17 -2.41
C PHE A 193 -24.43 11.85 -1.66
N ILE A 194 -24.72 12.90 -0.88
CA ILE A 194 -23.72 13.60 -0.06
C ILE A 194 -23.11 12.65 0.97
N SER A 195 -23.91 11.81 1.62
CA SER A 195 -23.42 10.82 2.58
C SER A 195 -22.48 9.81 1.92
N GLN A 196 -22.81 9.29 0.74
CA GLN A 196 -21.93 8.37 0.01
C GLN A 196 -20.64 9.05 -0.44
N ALA A 197 -20.71 10.28 -0.94
CA ALA A 197 -19.54 11.07 -1.31
C ALA A 197 -18.61 11.23 -0.10
N PHE A 198 -19.16 11.62 1.05
CA PHE A 198 -18.39 11.80 2.27
C PHE A 198 -17.79 10.47 2.79
N SER A 199 -18.57 9.39 2.84
CA SER A 199 -18.06 8.09 3.30
C SER A 199 -16.95 7.55 2.40
N THR A 200 -17.08 7.71 1.08
CA THR A 200 -16.03 7.32 0.13
C THR A 200 -14.79 8.21 0.23
N PHE A 201 -14.92 9.52 0.47
CA PHE A 201 -13.79 10.40 0.77
C PHE A 201 -13.00 9.91 1.99
N VAL A 202 -13.71 9.63 3.08
CA VAL A 202 -13.12 9.12 4.32
C VAL A 202 -12.45 7.76 4.11
N ALA A 203 -12.93 6.93 3.18
CA ALA A 203 -12.31 5.65 2.83
C ALA A 203 -11.04 5.78 1.98
N VAL A 204 -11.00 6.75 1.06
CA VAL A 204 -9.89 6.97 0.12
C VAL A 204 -8.58 7.37 0.82
N LEU A 205 -8.67 8.19 1.86
CA LEU A 205 -7.52 8.68 2.62
C LEU A 205 -6.71 7.55 3.30
N PRO A 206 -7.31 6.67 4.13
CA PRO A 206 -6.59 5.56 4.72
C PRO A 206 -6.21 4.49 3.69
N TYR A 207 -7.00 4.30 2.62
CA TYR A 207 -6.65 3.37 1.54
C TYR A 207 -5.27 3.71 0.96
N THR A 208 -5.10 4.96 0.52
CA THR A 208 -3.83 5.44 -0.06
C THR A 208 -2.76 5.67 1.01
N GLY A 209 -3.12 6.20 2.17
CA GLY A 209 -2.18 6.54 3.25
C GLY A 209 -1.47 5.33 3.84
N ILE A 210 -2.18 4.24 4.11
CA ILE A 210 -1.58 3.01 4.67
C ILE A 210 -0.62 2.38 3.65
N ASP A 211 -1.00 2.38 2.37
CA ASP A 211 -0.22 1.81 1.27
C ASP A 211 1.07 2.61 1.03
N ASN A 212 0.93 3.93 0.93
CA ASN A 212 2.05 4.85 0.76
C ASN A 212 3.00 4.86 1.97
N PHE A 213 2.50 4.55 3.17
CA PHE A 213 3.33 4.43 4.35
C PHE A 213 4.25 3.21 4.30
N LEU A 214 3.78 2.06 3.80
CA LEU A 214 4.65 0.90 3.53
C LEU A 214 5.81 1.29 2.59
N GLY A 215 5.49 2.02 1.52
CA GLY A 215 6.49 2.58 0.60
C GLY A 215 7.52 3.44 1.33
N LEU A 216 7.08 4.47 2.08
CA LEU A 216 7.99 5.34 2.83
C LEU A 216 8.94 4.57 3.75
N LEU A 217 8.42 3.63 4.55
CA LEU A 217 9.23 2.84 5.48
C LEU A 217 10.25 1.98 4.73
N THR A 218 9.81 1.32 3.66
CA THR A 218 10.66 0.41 2.87
C THR A 218 11.76 1.18 2.14
N PHE A 219 11.43 2.28 1.46
CA PHE A 219 12.41 3.10 0.75
C PHE A 219 13.45 3.71 1.70
N HIS A 220 13.06 4.10 2.92
CA HIS A 220 14.03 4.55 3.93
C HIS A 220 15.00 3.42 4.30
N ILE A 221 14.49 2.22 4.59
CA ILE A 221 15.32 1.05 4.89
C ILE A 221 16.24 0.70 3.73
N CYS A 222 15.76 0.70 2.48
CA CYS A 222 16.59 0.52 1.30
C CYS A 222 17.72 1.55 1.23
N GLY A 223 17.45 2.83 1.51
CA GLY A 223 18.49 3.86 1.60
C GLY A 223 19.52 3.59 2.70
N GLN A 224 19.07 3.12 3.87
CA GLN A 224 19.98 2.74 4.96
C GLN A 224 20.81 1.48 4.62
N LEU A 225 20.23 0.51 3.92
CA LEU A 225 20.95 -0.66 3.40
C LEU A 225 22.04 -0.24 2.41
N VAL A 226 21.77 0.68 1.48
CA VAL A 226 22.82 1.20 0.58
C VAL A 226 23.95 1.88 1.36
N ILE A 227 23.64 2.63 2.40
CA ILE A 227 24.66 3.24 3.27
C ILE A 227 25.50 2.16 3.96
N LEU A 228 24.85 1.16 4.54
CA LEU A 228 25.52 0.03 5.19
C LEU A 228 26.41 -0.74 4.21
N LYS A 229 25.92 -1.00 2.99
CA LYS A 229 26.69 -1.62 1.91
C LYS A 229 27.99 -0.88 1.64
N ASN A 230 27.90 0.46 1.50
CA ASN A 230 29.08 1.28 1.26
C ASN A 230 30.09 1.19 2.42
N ARG A 231 29.62 1.06 3.67
CA ARG A 231 30.51 0.87 4.82
C ARG A 231 31.24 -0.47 4.78
N PHE A 232 30.56 -1.55 4.36
CA PHE A 232 31.20 -2.86 4.16
C PHE A 232 32.24 -2.86 3.05
N ILE A 233 31.98 -2.16 1.94
CA ILE A 233 32.94 -2.08 0.82
C ILE A 233 34.26 -1.43 1.27
N HIS A 234 34.19 -0.40 2.11
CA HIS A 234 35.37 0.36 2.56
C HIS A 234 35.90 -0.13 3.92
N LEU A 235 35.55 -1.36 4.34
CA LEU A 235 35.88 -1.87 5.67
C LEU A 235 37.40 -1.93 5.92
N HIS A 236 38.21 -2.11 4.86
CA HIS A 236 39.67 -2.17 4.91
C HIS A 236 40.34 -0.80 5.11
N ASP A 237 39.65 0.30 4.80
CA ASP A 237 40.21 1.66 4.94
C ASP A 237 40.28 2.12 6.42
N TYR A 238 39.67 1.35 7.33
CA TYR A 238 39.59 1.67 8.74
C TYR A 238 40.72 1.02 9.54
N LYS A 239 41.30 1.81 10.45
CA LYS A 239 42.39 1.35 11.33
C LYS A 239 41.97 0.28 12.34
N ASP A 240 40.70 0.25 12.74
CA ASP A 240 40.14 -0.76 13.64
C ASP A 240 39.02 -1.53 12.93
N PHE A 241 39.39 -2.64 12.31
CA PHE A 241 38.45 -3.51 11.61
C PHE A 241 37.37 -4.06 12.54
N HIS A 242 37.73 -4.43 13.77
CA HIS A 242 36.83 -5.10 14.70
C HIS A 242 35.72 -4.15 15.18
N GLU A 243 36.08 -2.92 15.55
CA GLU A 243 35.11 -1.91 15.99
C GLU A 243 34.13 -1.55 14.86
N ILE A 244 34.63 -1.34 13.64
CA ILE A 244 33.78 -0.98 12.50
C ILE A 244 32.91 -2.16 12.04
N LEU A 245 33.44 -3.39 12.06
CA LEU A 245 32.63 -4.58 11.78
C LEU A 245 31.50 -4.71 12.79
N LYS A 246 31.78 -4.53 14.09
CA LYS A 246 30.77 -4.56 15.15
C LYS A 246 29.68 -3.51 14.94
N ASP A 247 30.06 -2.29 14.54
CA ASP A 247 29.12 -1.21 14.21
C ASP A 247 28.25 -1.56 13.00
N CYS A 248 28.84 -2.10 11.93
CA CYS A 248 28.13 -2.55 10.74
C CYS A 248 27.15 -3.69 11.04
N VAL A 249 27.57 -4.68 11.84
CA VAL A 249 26.71 -5.79 12.28
C VAL A 249 25.54 -5.26 13.12
N THR A 250 25.81 -4.38 14.07
CA THR A 250 24.76 -3.77 14.93
C THR A 250 23.77 -2.97 14.09
N TYR A 251 24.26 -2.23 13.10
CA TYR A 251 23.43 -1.48 12.16
C TYR A 251 22.58 -2.44 11.30
N HIS A 252 23.17 -3.51 10.75
CA HIS A 252 22.41 -4.51 10.00
C HIS A 252 21.28 -5.12 10.84
N ILE A 253 21.57 -5.56 12.07
CA ILE A 253 20.58 -6.14 12.99
C ILE A 253 19.44 -5.15 13.26
N ARG A 254 19.75 -3.86 13.44
CA ARG A 254 18.72 -2.81 13.61
C ARG A 254 17.79 -2.73 12.39
N LEU A 255 18.34 -2.77 11.18
CA LEU A 255 17.55 -2.74 9.94
C LEU A 255 16.70 -3.99 9.76
N LEU A 256 17.25 -5.18 10.04
CA LEU A 256 16.50 -6.43 10.00
C LEU A 256 15.31 -6.43 10.95
N ARG A 257 15.51 -5.97 12.20
CA ARG A 257 14.41 -5.81 13.16
C ARG A 257 13.35 -4.84 12.66
N ALA A 258 13.75 -3.76 11.98
CA ALA A 258 12.79 -2.82 11.39
C ALA A 258 11.97 -3.47 10.27
N ILE A 259 12.61 -4.27 9.40
CA ILE A 259 11.94 -5.04 8.35
C ILE A 259 10.95 -6.04 8.98
N ASP A 260 11.36 -6.78 10.01
CA ASP A 260 10.50 -7.76 10.68
C ASP A 260 9.27 -7.11 11.32
N VAL A 261 9.43 -5.92 11.91
CA VAL A 261 8.30 -5.16 12.47
C VAL A 261 7.35 -4.72 11.36
N ILE A 262 7.86 -4.16 10.25
CA ILE A 262 7.02 -3.72 9.12
C ILE A 262 6.29 -4.92 8.52
N GLU A 263 7.01 -6.02 8.30
CA GLU A 263 6.45 -7.24 7.75
C GLU A 263 5.33 -7.76 8.65
N ASN A 264 5.52 -7.82 9.96
CA ASN A 264 4.49 -8.29 10.90
C ASN A 264 3.23 -7.41 10.89
N VAL A 265 3.38 -6.09 10.74
CA VAL A 265 2.23 -5.17 10.68
C VAL A 265 1.48 -5.31 9.36
N TYR A 266 2.18 -5.44 8.24
CA TYR A 266 1.59 -5.49 6.91
C TYR A 266 1.24 -6.91 6.43
N ASN A 267 1.67 -7.97 7.12
CA ASN A 267 1.50 -9.36 6.69
C ASN A 267 0.07 -9.73 6.30
N MET A 268 -0.89 -9.43 7.20
CA MET A 268 -2.31 -9.70 6.98
C MET A 268 -2.95 -8.69 6.03
N ILE A 269 -2.50 -7.43 6.04
CA ILE A 269 -2.96 -6.40 5.09
C ILE A 269 -2.63 -6.82 3.65
N LEU A 270 -1.39 -7.29 3.42
CA LEU A 270 -0.92 -7.77 2.13
C LEU A 270 -1.65 -9.05 1.70
N LEU A 271 -2.01 -9.94 2.63
CA LEU A 271 -2.83 -11.11 2.31
C LEU A 271 -4.22 -10.73 1.81
N VAL A 272 -4.91 -9.84 2.53
CA VAL A 272 -6.24 -9.35 2.14
C VAL A 272 -6.17 -8.68 0.77
N LEU A 273 -5.14 -7.88 0.51
CA LEU A 273 -4.91 -7.26 -0.79
C LEU A 273 -4.61 -8.27 -1.90
N PHE A 274 -3.79 -9.28 -1.63
CA PHE A 274 -3.45 -10.31 -2.59
C PHE A 274 -4.68 -11.07 -3.08
N LEU A 275 -5.54 -11.50 -2.14
CA LEU A 275 -6.81 -12.15 -2.45
C LEU A 275 -7.76 -11.21 -3.21
N TYR A 276 -7.86 -9.96 -2.74
CA TYR A 276 -8.64 -8.91 -3.37
C TYR A 276 -8.26 -8.69 -4.84
N PHE A 277 -6.97 -8.53 -5.15
CA PHE A 277 -6.50 -8.34 -6.52
C PHE A 277 -6.76 -9.57 -7.39
N GLY A 278 -6.56 -10.78 -6.86
CA GLY A 278 -6.85 -12.02 -7.60
C GLY A 278 -8.31 -12.14 -8.00
N ILE A 279 -9.23 -11.86 -7.07
CA ILE A 279 -10.68 -11.85 -7.33
C ILE A 279 -11.02 -10.82 -8.41
N LEU A 280 -10.52 -9.59 -8.30
CA LEU A 280 -10.79 -8.55 -9.27
C LEU A 280 -10.21 -8.87 -10.66
N PHE A 281 -8.98 -9.36 -10.76
CA PHE A 281 -8.42 -9.76 -12.06
C PHE A 281 -9.26 -10.84 -12.74
N ALA A 282 -9.71 -11.84 -11.99
CA ALA A 282 -10.58 -12.88 -12.52
C ALA A 282 -11.90 -12.30 -13.03
N PHE A 283 -12.54 -11.42 -12.26
CA PHE A 283 -13.80 -10.81 -12.65
C PHE A 283 -13.71 -9.85 -13.82
N TYR A 284 -12.72 -8.95 -13.84
CA TYR A 284 -12.54 -8.03 -14.96
C TYR A 284 -12.11 -8.73 -16.24
N GLY A 285 -11.28 -9.78 -16.14
CA GLY A 285 -10.93 -10.58 -17.30
C GLY A 285 -12.13 -11.33 -17.85
N PHE A 286 -12.99 -11.89 -16.99
CA PHE A 286 -14.27 -12.48 -17.41
C PHE A 286 -15.14 -11.44 -18.14
N LEU A 287 -15.39 -10.27 -17.53
CA LEU A 287 -16.19 -9.20 -18.15
C LEU A 287 -15.61 -8.74 -19.49
N LEU A 288 -14.29 -8.65 -19.60
CA LEU A 288 -13.61 -8.26 -20.83
C LEU A 288 -13.83 -9.28 -21.95
N ILE A 289 -13.69 -10.58 -21.66
CA ILE A 289 -13.90 -11.65 -22.66
C ILE A 289 -15.37 -11.72 -23.07
N SER A 290 -16.31 -11.66 -22.13
CA SER A 290 -17.74 -11.70 -22.42
C SER A 290 -18.15 -10.60 -23.42
N LEU A 291 -17.60 -9.39 -23.28
CA LEU A 291 -17.89 -8.28 -24.20
C LEU A 291 -17.47 -8.53 -25.65
N PHE A 292 -16.44 -9.33 -25.90
CA PHE A 292 -16.01 -9.64 -27.28
C PHE A 292 -16.81 -10.78 -27.91
N GLN A 293 -17.58 -11.51 -27.11
CA GLN A 293 -18.31 -12.69 -27.57
C GLN A 293 -19.80 -12.44 -27.80
N ASP A 294 -20.39 -11.45 -27.11
CA ASP A 294 -21.73 -10.96 -27.39
C ASP A 294 -21.72 -10.23 -28.75
N LYS A 295 -21.92 -11.00 -29.84
CA LYS A 295 -21.89 -10.52 -31.23
C LYS A 295 -23.16 -9.77 -31.66
N GLU A 296 -24.18 -9.72 -30.81
CA GLU A 296 -25.50 -9.16 -31.15
C GLU A 296 -25.67 -7.68 -30.77
N ASP A 297 -24.82 -7.12 -29.91
CA ASP A 297 -24.81 -5.70 -29.55
C ASP A 297 -23.52 -5.01 -30.01
N ASP A 298 -23.62 -3.78 -30.53
CA ASP A 298 -22.46 -2.92 -30.78
C ASP A 298 -21.66 -2.77 -29.47
N VAL A 299 -20.42 -3.27 -29.45
CA VAL A 299 -19.55 -3.18 -28.27
C VAL A 299 -19.40 -1.71 -27.89
N SER A 300 -19.97 -1.33 -26.75
CA SER A 300 -19.87 0.05 -26.26
C SER A 300 -18.40 0.41 -26.02
N MET A 301 -17.83 1.23 -26.91
CA MET A 301 -16.44 1.68 -26.84
C MET A 301 -16.10 2.30 -25.48
N THR A 302 -17.07 2.97 -24.86
CA THR A 302 -16.90 3.56 -23.52
C THR A 302 -16.70 2.49 -22.45
N ARG A 303 -17.46 1.40 -22.49
CA ARG A 303 -17.35 0.28 -21.53
C ARG A 303 -16.05 -0.50 -21.71
N LEU A 304 -15.64 -0.72 -22.96
CA LEU A 304 -14.36 -1.36 -23.28
C LEU A 304 -13.18 -0.52 -22.75
N LEU A 305 -13.16 0.78 -23.05
CA LEU A 305 -12.11 1.70 -22.56
C LEU A 305 -12.05 1.72 -21.03
N TYR A 306 -13.21 1.76 -20.36
CA TYR A 306 -13.28 1.71 -18.91
C TYR A 306 -12.66 0.42 -18.33
N LEU A 307 -13.00 -0.75 -18.88
CA LEU A 307 -12.46 -2.03 -18.44
C LEU A 307 -10.95 -2.15 -18.67
N ILE A 308 -10.45 -1.66 -19.81
CA ILE A 308 -9.01 -1.62 -20.08
C ILE A 308 -8.31 -0.73 -19.05
N VAL A 309 -8.83 0.48 -18.82
CA VAL A 309 -8.23 1.43 -17.86
C VAL A 309 -8.21 0.83 -16.45
N ILE A 310 -9.29 0.22 -15.99
CA ILE A 310 -9.35 -0.30 -14.62
C ILE A 310 -8.46 -1.54 -14.42
N ILE A 311 -8.37 -2.43 -15.42
CA ILE A 311 -7.42 -3.56 -15.40
C ILE A 311 -5.99 -3.02 -15.33
N MET A 312 -5.66 -2.01 -16.12
CA MET A 312 -4.32 -1.38 -16.10
C MET A 312 -4.02 -0.72 -14.75
N VAL A 313 -5.00 -0.06 -14.12
CA VAL A 313 -4.84 0.52 -12.78
C VAL A 313 -4.61 -0.56 -11.73
N LEU A 314 -5.39 -1.64 -11.75
CA LEU A 314 -5.22 -2.77 -10.82
C LEU A 314 -3.88 -3.48 -11.01
N PHE A 315 -3.47 -3.67 -12.26
CA PHE A 315 -2.16 -4.19 -12.64
C PHE A 315 -1.05 -3.34 -12.05
N ALA A 316 -1.09 -2.03 -12.29
CA ALA A 316 -0.10 -1.10 -11.76
C ALA A 316 -0.06 -1.10 -10.23
N HIS A 317 -1.22 -1.13 -9.56
CA HIS A 317 -1.29 -1.10 -8.10
C HIS A 317 -0.71 -2.36 -7.46
N MET A 318 -1.07 -3.54 -7.94
CA MET A 318 -0.49 -4.80 -7.44
C MET A 318 1.01 -4.92 -7.78
N CYS A 319 1.39 -4.50 -8.99
CA CYS A 319 2.79 -4.46 -9.40
C CYS A 319 3.63 -3.59 -8.45
N LEU A 320 3.13 -2.43 -8.03
CA LEU A 320 3.83 -1.56 -7.07
C LEU A 320 4.13 -2.27 -5.74
N TYR A 321 3.20 -3.06 -5.19
CA TYR A 321 3.44 -3.82 -3.97
C TYR A 321 4.58 -4.82 -4.12
N CYS A 322 4.52 -5.62 -5.19
CA CYS A 322 5.57 -6.59 -5.46
C CYS A 322 6.89 -5.90 -5.81
N ALA A 323 6.87 -4.75 -6.47
CA ALA A 323 8.08 -4.01 -6.82
C ALA A 323 8.78 -3.47 -5.58
N VAL A 324 8.00 -2.93 -4.63
CA VAL A 324 8.52 -2.49 -3.33
C VAL A 324 9.16 -3.67 -2.56
N GLY A 325 8.51 -4.83 -2.55
CA GLY A 325 9.06 -6.04 -1.92
C GLY A 325 10.34 -6.55 -2.62
N GLU A 326 10.34 -6.59 -3.95
CA GLU A 326 11.48 -6.97 -4.77
C GLU A 326 12.68 -6.03 -4.57
N MET A 327 12.43 -4.72 -4.52
CA MET A 327 13.47 -3.72 -4.27
C MET A 327 14.12 -3.89 -2.91
N LEU A 328 13.33 -4.16 -1.85
CA LEU A 328 13.86 -4.44 -0.52
C LEU A 328 14.73 -5.69 -0.53
N MET A 329 14.22 -6.78 -1.09
CA MET A 329 14.96 -8.04 -1.22
C MET A 329 16.28 -7.82 -1.95
N ALA A 330 16.26 -7.10 -3.07
CA ALA A 330 17.46 -6.79 -3.83
C ALA A 330 18.49 -6.02 -2.99
N GLN A 331 18.08 -4.99 -2.23
CA GLN A 331 19.01 -4.26 -1.37
C GLN A 331 19.56 -5.10 -0.22
N CYS A 332 18.79 -6.05 0.32
CA CYS A 332 19.29 -7.01 1.30
C CYS A 332 20.35 -7.96 0.69
N ASN A 333 20.10 -8.49 -0.51
CA ASN A 333 21.04 -9.37 -1.20
C ASN A 333 22.35 -8.65 -1.58
N GLU A 334 22.27 -7.37 -1.92
CA GLU A 334 23.45 -6.53 -2.19
C GLU A 334 24.40 -6.42 -0.98
N ILE A 335 23.90 -6.52 0.25
CA ILE A 335 24.75 -6.58 1.45
C ILE A 335 25.55 -7.87 1.47
N HIS A 336 24.90 -9.00 1.18
CA HIS A 336 25.57 -10.29 1.09
C HIS A 336 26.69 -10.26 0.03
N PHE A 337 26.39 -9.78 -1.18
CA PHE A 337 27.40 -9.68 -2.24
C PHE A 337 28.55 -8.74 -1.87
N ALA A 338 28.25 -7.59 -1.25
CA ALA A 338 29.30 -6.66 -0.83
C ALA A 338 30.24 -7.27 0.21
N THR A 339 29.72 -8.09 1.13
CA THR A 339 30.55 -8.77 2.13
C THR A 339 31.26 -10.00 1.56
N TYR A 340 30.62 -10.74 0.64
CA TYR A 340 31.23 -11.90 0.00
C TYR A 340 32.39 -11.52 -0.93
N ASN A 341 32.23 -10.41 -1.67
CA ASN A 341 33.25 -9.86 -2.56
C ASN A 341 34.27 -8.97 -1.83
N HIS A 342 34.09 -8.74 -0.53
CA HIS A 342 35.17 -8.20 0.29
C HIS A 342 36.32 -9.21 0.25
N GLU A 343 37.56 -8.79 0.06
CA GLU A 343 38.72 -9.69 -0.11
C GLU A 343 39.09 -10.37 1.22
N TRP A 344 38.13 -11.08 1.83
CA TRP A 344 38.20 -11.68 3.16
C TRP A 344 39.30 -12.74 3.27
N TYR A 345 39.76 -13.25 2.13
CA TYR A 345 40.88 -14.18 2.03
C TYR A 345 42.25 -13.51 2.22
N PHE A 346 42.33 -12.18 2.17
CA PHE A 346 43.51 -11.40 2.56
C PHE A 346 43.45 -10.88 4.00
N LEU A 347 42.32 -11.03 4.70
CA LEU A 347 42.19 -10.63 6.11
C LEU A 347 42.96 -11.60 7.02
N ASP A 348 43.35 -11.11 8.20
CA ASP A 348 43.89 -11.96 9.25
C ASP A 348 42.90 -13.06 9.62
N SER A 349 43.41 -14.26 9.97
CA SER A 349 42.56 -15.43 10.28
C SER A 349 41.47 -15.13 11.31
N LYS A 350 41.77 -14.27 12.30
CA LYS A 350 40.82 -13.85 13.33
C LYS A 350 39.71 -12.94 12.77
N GLU A 351 40.04 -12.03 11.88
CA GLU A 351 39.12 -11.09 11.25
C GLU A 351 38.20 -11.80 10.25
N ALA A 352 38.77 -12.67 9.41
CA ALA A 352 38.01 -13.51 8.50
C ALA A 352 36.98 -14.38 9.25
N LYS A 353 37.39 -15.03 10.36
CA LYS A 353 36.48 -15.81 11.21
C LYS A 353 35.33 -14.99 11.79
N ASN A 354 35.57 -13.72 12.13
CA ASN A 354 34.53 -12.83 12.66
C ASN A 354 33.51 -12.40 11.58
N LEU A 355 33.89 -12.42 10.30
CA LEU A 355 33.03 -12.04 9.18
C LEU A 355 32.08 -13.17 8.75
N ILE A 356 32.49 -14.43 8.89
CA ILE A 356 31.72 -15.61 8.45
C ILE A 356 30.27 -15.63 8.99
N PRO A 357 29.99 -15.43 10.30
CA PRO A 357 28.62 -15.44 10.81
C PRO A 357 27.74 -14.38 10.15
N PHE A 358 28.31 -13.21 9.85
CA PHE A 358 27.61 -12.15 9.14
C PHE A 358 27.30 -12.56 7.71
N MET A 359 28.25 -13.14 6.97
CA MET A 359 28.05 -13.61 5.60
C MET A 359 26.94 -14.65 5.51
N ILE A 360 26.91 -15.60 6.46
CA ILE A 360 25.85 -16.61 6.57
C ILE A 360 24.49 -15.95 6.85
N ARG A 361 24.44 -14.96 7.74
CA ARG A 361 23.18 -14.26 8.02
C ARG A 361 22.71 -13.42 6.83
N ALA A 362 23.62 -12.76 6.13
CA ALA A 362 23.31 -11.90 4.99
C ALA A 362 22.83 -12.71 3.77
N SER A 363 23.25 -13.97 3.62
CA SER A 363 22.80 -14.85 2.52
C SER A 363 21.34 -15.31 2.65
N GLN A 364 20.73 -15.18 3.83
CA GLN A 364 19.34 -15.54 4.03
C GLN A 364 18.41 -14.53 3.37
N PRO A 365 17.53 -14.96 2.45
CA PRO A 365 16.68 -14.04 1.72
C PRO A 365 15.65 -13.40 2.64
N ILE A 366 15.38 -12.11 2.41
CA ILE A 366 14.45 -11.32 3.23
C ILE A 366 13.35 -10.80 2.33
N HIS A 367 12.11 -11.13 2.67
CA HIS A 367 10.93 -10.75 1.91
C HIS A 367 9.84 -10.22 2.82
N PHE A 368 9.03 -9.30 2.29
CA PHE A 368 7.68 -9.17 2.78
C PHE A 368 6.84 -10.35 2.31
N THR A 369 5.91 -10.77 3.14
CA THR A 369 5.01 -11.87 2.80
C THR A 369 3.55 -11.47 3.01
N ALA A 370 2.68 -11.96 2.13
CA ALA A 370 1.25 -12.00 2.32
C ALA A 370 0.90 -13.27 3.11
N GLY A 371 0.44 -13.09 4.36
CA GLY A 371 -0.05 -14.18 5.20
C GLY A 371 1.00 -15.21 5.61
N LYS A 372 2.30 -14.89 5.56
CA LYS A 372 3.43 -15.83 5.78
C LYS A 372 3.54 -16.95 4.74
N VAL A 373 2.75 -16.88 3.67
CA VAL A 373 2.72 -17.91 2.62
C VAL A 373 3.32 -17.40 1.32
N PHE A 374 2.90 -16.21 0.86
CA PHE A 374 3.29 -15.71 -0.45
C PHE A 374 4.31 -14.59 -0.32
N PRO A 375 5.55 -14.74 -0.83
CA PRO A 375 6.50 -13.64 -0.84
C PRO A 375 6.06 -12.55 -1.82
N MET A 376 6.16 -11.28 -1.45
CA MET A 376 5.76 -10.15 -2.28
C MET A 376 6.83 -9.84 -3.34
N THR A 377 6.90 -10.68 -4.38
CA THR A 377 7.87 -10.59 -5.47
C THR A 377 7.18 -10.46 -6.83
N MET A 378 7.94 -10.07 -7.85
CA MET A 378 7.45 -10.06 -9.24
C MET A 378 7.00 -11.44 -9.71
N ALA A 379 7.68 -12.50 -9.26
CA ALA A 379 7.29 -13.87 -9.58
C ALA A 379 5.90 -14.22 -9.02
N THR A 380 5.62 -13.84 -7.77
CA THR A 380 4.30 -14.03 -7.15
C THR A 380 3.21 -13.23 -7.85
N PHE A 381 3.51 -12.02 -8.32
CA PHE A 381 2.58 -11.24 -9.14
C PHE A 381 2.24 -11.93 -10.46
N CYS A 382 3.24 -12.42 -11.20
CA CYS A 382 3.02 -13.19 -12.42
C CYS A 382 2.17 -14.45 -12.16
N ASN A 383 2.43 -15.14 -11.05
CA ASN A 383 1.63 -16.31 -10.65
C ASN A 383 0.18 -15.93 -10.35
N LEU A 384 -0.08 -14.82 -9.65
CA LEU A 384 -1.43 -14.32 -9.39
C LEU A 384 -2.20 -14.08 -10.70
N ILE A 385 -1.57 -13.44 -11.69
CA ILE A 385 -2.20 -13.19 -13.00
C ILE A 385 -2.52 -14.52 -13.71
N LYS A 386 -1.57 -15.47 -13.73
CA LYS A 386 -1.77 -16.80 -14.33
C LYS A 386 -2.93 -17.55 -13.67
N THR A 387 -2.99 -17.54 -12.34
CA THR A 387 -4.09 -18.15 -11.59
C THR A 387 -5.42 -17.47 -11.88
N SER A 388 -5.44 -16.14 -11.98
CA SER A 388 -6.64 -15.38 -12.36
C SER A 388 -7.12 -15.74 -13.77
N ALA A 389 -6.21 -15.91 -14.73
CA ALA A 389 -6.53 -16.43 -16.07
C ALA A 389 -7.14 -17.83 -16.03
N GLY A 390 -6.65 -18.72 -15.16
CA GLY A 390 -7.27 -20.03 -14.92
C GLY A 390 -8.71 -19.93 -14.41
N TYR A 391 -8.97 -19.03 -13.44
CA TYR A 391 -10.33 -18.78 -12.96
C TYR A 391 -11.23 -18.16 -14.02
N ILE A 392 -10.70 -17.28 -14.88
CA ILE A 392 -11.44 -16.74 -16.03
C ILE A 392 -11.89 -17.88 -16.94
N SER A 393 -11.01 -18.82 -17.28
CA SER A 393 -11.38 -20.00 -18.08
C SER A 393 -12.50 -20.82 -17.42
N VAL A 394 -12.43 -21.06 -16.11
CA VAL A 394 -13.48 -21.79 -15.38
C VAL A 394 -14.82 -21.05 -15.42
N LEU A 395 -14.83 -19.76 -15.08
CA LEU A 395 -16.04 -18.91 -15.11
C LEU A 395 -16.66 -18.86 -16.50
N PHE A 396 -15.81 -18.84 -17.53
CA PHE A 396 -16.24 -18.82 -18.92
C PHE A 396 -16.81 -20.16 -19.38
N THR A 397 -16.23 -21.30 -18.98
CA THR A 397 -16.76 -22.63 -19.34
C THR A 397 -18.02 -23.03 -18.57
N GLY A 398 -18.26 -22.43 -17.40
CA GLY A 398 -19.41 -22.72 -16.53
C GLY A 398 -20.64 -21.87 -16.82
N ASN A 399 -20.56 -20.94 -17.77
CA ASN A 399 -21.64 -20.05 -18.22
C ASN A 399 -21.96 -20.36 -19.69
#